data_AF-A0AAD9XBJ0-F1
#
_entry.id   AF-A0AAD9XBJ0-F1
#
_cell.length_a   1.000
_cell.length_b   1.000
_cell.length_c   1.000
_cell.angle_alpha   90.00
_cell.angle_beta   90.00
_cell.angle_gamma   90.00
#
_symmetry.space_group_name_H-M   'P 1'
#
loop_
_entity.id
_entity.type
_entity.pdbx_description
1 polymer ?
#
loop_
_entity_poly.entity_id
_entity_poly.type
_entity_poly.pdbx_seq_one_letter_code
_entity_poly.pdbx_strand_id
1 'polypeptide(L)'
;MEFLSISEFLVEISDDLFDYEDDVLENNFNIFRMFIGIYGPSIAPAMLAKCITEAEEKYNSLLKSLDPQVSLNYRRRCEEATKEGGKVSGNPLGAWSIPPVIVNEESFRSHVLNSS
;
A
#
# COMPACT_ATOMS: atom_id res chain seq x y z
N MET A 1 -19.65 4.06 -1.14
CA MET A 1 -19.84 3.53 0.23
C MET A 1 -18.51 3.62 0.93
N GLU A 2 -18.45 4.25 2.11
CA GLU A 2 -17.19 4.59 2.79
C GLU A 2 -16.27 3.39 3.08
N PHE A 3 -16.85 2.22 3.39
CA PHE A 3 -16.10 0.98 3.62
C PHE A 3 -15.31 0.52 2.38
N LEU A 4 -15.93 0.56 1.19
CA LEU A 4 -15.25 0.13 -0.04
C LEU A 4 -14.14 1.10 -0.40
N SER A 5 -14.33 2.40 -0.18
CA SER A 5 -13.31 3.41 -0.46
C SER A 5 -12.08 3.26 0.44
N ILE A 6 -12.24 2.94 1.73
CA ILE A 6 -11.07 2.70 2.60
C ILE A 6 -10.38 1.37 2.29
N SER A 7 -11.15 0.35 1.88
CA SER A 7 -10.58 -0.92 1.41
C SER A 7 -9.76 -0.73 0.14
N GLU A 8 -10.28 -0.01 -0.84
CA GLU A 8 -9.59 0.29 -2.11
C GLU A 8 -8.31 1.07 -1.83
N PHE A 9 -8.39 2.12 -1.00
CA PHE A 9 -7.21 2.89 -0.61
C PHE A 9 -6.08 2.05 0.00
N LEU A 10 -6.40 1.08 0.87
CA LEU A 10 -5.39 0.18 1.43
C LEU A 10 -4.77 -0.73 0.37
N VAL A 11 -5.55 -1.19 -0.61
CA VAL A 11 -5.04 -2.00 -1.73
C VAL A 11 -4.10 -1.16 -2.60
N GLU A 12 -4.50 0.05 -2.97
CA GLU A 12 -3.67 0.97 -3.78
C GLU A 12 -2.34 1.28 -3.09
N ILE A 13 -2.32 1.53 -1.77
CA ILE A 13 -1.05 1.71 -1.04
C ILE A 13 -0.20 0.44 -1.08
N SER A 14 -0.81 -0.74 -0.95
CA SER A 14 -0.07 -2.00 -1.00
C SER A 14 0.60 -2.19 -2.35
N ASP A 15 -0.11 -1.89 -3.44
CA ASP A 15 0.40 -2.03 -4.80
C ASP A 15 1.51 -0.99 -5.06
N ASP A 16 1.30 0.27 -4.72
CA ASP A 16 2.33 1.33 -4.81
C ASP A 16 3.59 0.98 -3.99
N LEU A 17 3.46 0.40 -2.80
CA LEU A 17 4.64 0.02 -2.02
C LEU A 17 5.39 -1.17 -2.63
N PHE A 18 4.68 -2.05 -3.33
CA PHE A 18 5.27 -3.18 -4.02
C PHE A 18 5.99 -2.74 -5.30
N ASP A 19 5.39 -1.84 -6.08
CA ASP A 19 5.90 -1.37 -7.37
C ASP A 19 6.80 -0.12 -7.26
N TYR A 20 7.09 0.36 -6.05
CA TYR A 20 7.80 1.63 -5.80
C TYR A 20 9.08 1.84 -6.62
N GLU A 21 9.94 0.82 -6.72
CA GLU A 21 11.19 0.94 -7.47
C GLU A 21 10.92 1.07 -8.97
N ASP A 22 10.02 0.26 -9.52
CA ASP A 22 9.63 0.27 -10.92
C ASP A 22 8.92 1.59 -11.28
N ASP A 23 8.04 2.10 -10.42
CA ASP A 23 7.39 3.40 -10.60
C ASP A 23 8.38 4.56 -10.61
N VAL A 24 9.43 4.51 -9.78
CA VAL A 24 10.50 5.52 -9.82
C VAL A 24 11.29 5.43 -11.13
N LEU A 25 11.51 4.22 -11.66
CA LEU A 25 12.20 4.00 -12.93
C LEU A 25 11.39 4.51 -14.12
N GLU A 26 10.11 4.16 -14.17
CA GLU A 26 9.17 4.57 -15.22
C GLU A 26 8.69 6.02 -15.06
N ASN A 27 9.01 6.64 -13.92
CA ASN A 27 8.55 7.98 -13.53
C ASN A 27 7.01 8.06 -13.41
N ASN A 28 6.37 6.99 -12.95
CA ASN A 28 4.94 6.89 -12.69
C ASN A 28 4.58 7.45 -11.31
N PHE A 29 3.35 7.96 -11.17
CA PHE A 29 2.87 8.38 -9.86
C PHE A 29 2.91 7.20 -8.88
N ASN A 30 3.30 7.50 -7.64
CA ASN A 30 3.32 6.54 -6.54
C ASN A 30 3.11 7.29 -5.22
N ILE A 31 2.25 6.78 -4.35
CA ILE A 31 1.90 7.42 -3.08
C ILE A 31 3.14 7.65 -2.22
N PHE A 32 4.10 6.72 -2.17
CA PHE A 32 5.28 6.92 -1.34
C PHE A 32 6.17 8.06 -1.86
N ARG A 33 6.30 8.22 -3.19
CA ARG A 33 6.95 9.40 -3.81
C ARG A 33 6.26 10.70 -3.38
N MET A 34 4.93 10.72 -3.35
CA MET A 34 4.16 11.86 -2.86
C MET A 34 4.47 12.16 -1.38
N PHE A 35 4.48 11.16 -0.51
CA PHE A 35 4.82 11.34 0.91
C PHE A 35 6.25 11.87 1.09
N ILE A 36 7.22 11.38 0.32
CA ILE A 36 8.59 11.89 0.30
C ILE A 36 8.62 13.36 -0.14
N GLY A 37 7.85 13.73 -1.16
CA GLY A 37 7.75 15.12 -1.63
C GLY A 37 7.14 16.09 -0.60
N ILE A 38 6.18 15.64 0.20
CA ILE A 38 5.50 16.47 1.20
C ILE A 38 6.30 16.56 2.51
N TYR A 39 6.77 15.42 3.02
CA TYR A 39 7.35 15.31 4.37
C TYR A 39 8.88 15.22 4.37
N GLY A 40 9.49 15.01 3.21
CA GLY A 40 10.92 14.74 3.08
C GLY A 40 11.29 13.27 3.39
N PRO A 41 12.48 12.82 2.94
CA PRO A 41 12.86 11.41 2.96
C PRO A 41 13.02 10.82 4.37
N SER A 42 13.32 11.65 5.37
CA SER A 42 13.52 11.19 6.75
C SER A 42 12.21 10.94 7.51
N ILE A 43 11.14 11.67 7.16
CA ILE A 43 9.87 11.67 7.91
C ILE A 43 8.79 10.89 7.15
N ALA A 44 8.88 10.83 5.82
CA ALA A 44 7.89 10.18 4.97
C ALA A 44 7.54 8.73 5.36
N PRO A 45 8.50 7.83 5.68
CA PRO A 45 8.15 6.46 6.07
C PRO A 45 7.26 6.41 7.32
N ALA A 46 7.56 7.24 8.33
CA ALA A 46 6.77 7.30 9.56
C ALA A 46 5.38 7.88 9.31
N MET A 47 5.28 8.90 8.44
CA MET A 47 3.98 9.50 8.09
C MET A 47 3.10 8.55 7.27
N LEU A 48 3.69 7.79 6.35
CA LEU A 48 2.96 6.78 5.59
C LEU A 48 2.50 5.64 6.51
N ALA A 49 3.37 5.14 7.38
CA ALA A 49 3.01 4.11 8.37
C ALA A 49 1.83 4.56 9.25
N LYS A 50 1.87 5.82 9.71
CA LYS A 50 0.77 6.42 10.48
C LYS A 50 -0.52 6.48 9.67
N CYS A 51 -0.47 6.91 8.42
CA CYS A 51 -1.63 6.98 7.54
C CYS A 51 -2.25 5.59 7.29
N ILE A 52 -1.42 4.58 7.06
CA ILE A 52 -1.85 3.17 6.94
C ILE A 52 -2.55 2.72 8.22
N THR A 53 -1.95 2.95 9.39
CA THR A 53 -2.55 2.57 10.68
C THR A 53 -3.92 3.21 10.88
N GLU A 54 -4.06 4.51 10.63
CA GLU A 54 -5.35 5.21 10.73
C GLU A 54 -6.39 4.66 9.75
N ALA A 55 -5.97 4.31 8.53
CA ALA A 55 -6.83 3.69 7.53
C ALA A 55 -7.26 2.26 7.92
N GLU A 56 -6.36 1.46 8.48
CA GLU A 56 -6.68 0.11 9.00
C GLU A 56 -7.64 0.17 10.18
N GLU A 57 -7.46 1.10 11.11
CA GLU A 57 -8.40 1.31 12.23
C GLU A 57 -9.80 1.68 11.72
N LYS A 58 -9.87 2.58 10.74
CA LYS A 58 -11.13 2.97 10.10
C LYS A 58 -11.78 1.80 9.35
N TYR A 59 -11.00 1.06 8.57
CA TYR A 59 -11.44 -0.15 7.88
C TYR A 59 -12.02 -1.17 8.87
N ASN A 60 -11.32 -1.45 9.97
CA ASN A 60 -11.76 -2.39 10.98
C ASN A 60 -13.04 -1.95 11.69
N SER A 61 -13.18 -0.65 11.97
CA SER A 61 -14.39 -0.08 12.56
C SER A 61 -15.58 -0.23 11.61
N LEU A 62 -15.41 0.13 10.34
CA LEU A 62 -16.45 0.02 9.32
C LEU A 62 -16.83 -1.43 9.05
N LEU A 63 -15.87 -2.35 8.95
CA LEU A 63 -16.12 -3.79 8.75
C LEU A 63 -16.99 -4.39 9.85
N LYS A 64 -16.81 -3.96 11.11
CA LYS A 64 -17.62 -4.39 12.27
C LYS A 64 -19.02 -3.81 12.25
N SER A 65 -19.22 -2.67 11.60
CA SER A 65 -20.53 -2.01 11.46
C SER A 65 -21.39 -2.57 10.32
N LEU A 66 -20.78 -3.33 9.40
CA LEU A 66 -21.51 -3.97 8.30
C LEU A 66 -22.44 -5.07 8.82
N ASP A 67 -23.47 -5.36 8.02
CA ASP A 67 -24.28 -6.56 8.20
C ASP A 67 -23.37 -7.81 8.29
N PRO A 68 -23.57 -8.71 9.27
CA PRO A 68 -22.68 -9.86 9.48
C PRO A 68 -22.52 -10.76 8.25
N GLN A 69 -23.58 -10.94 7.45
CA GLN A 69 -23.53 -11.76 6.24
C GLN A 69 -22.72 -11.06 5.15
N VAL A 70 -22.87 -9.74 5.01
CA VAL A 70 -22.06 -8.93 4.08
C VAL A 70 -20.58 -8.95 4.49
N SER A 71 -20.28 -8.74 5.77
CA SER A 71 -18.91 -8.80 6.33
C SER A 71 -18.25 -10.17 6.09
N LEU A 72 -19.00 -11.26 6.28
CA LEU A 72 -18.51 -12.63 6.06
C LEU A 72 -18.22 -12.88 4.58
N ASN A 73 -19.15 -12.53 3.70
CA ASN A 73 -18.99 -12.72 2.26
C ASN A 73 -17.83 -11.89 1.71
N TYR A 74 -17.66 -10.66 2.19
CA TYR A 74 -16.55 -9.80 1.81
C TYR A 74 -15.20 -10.40 2.22
N ARG A 75 -15.04 -10.83 3.48
CA ARG A 75 -13.80 -11.47 3.95
C ARG A 75 -13.45 -12.72 3.15
N ARG A 76 -14.44 -13.54 2.81
CA ARG A 76 -14.24 -14.72 1.95
C ARG A 76 -13.66 -14.34 0.59
N ARG A 77 -14.22 -13.30 -0.05
CA ARG A 77 -13.70 -12.81 -1.35
C ARG A 77 -12.27 -12.28 -1.25
N CYS A 78 -11.93 -11.60 -0.15
CA CYS A 78 -10.55 -11.17 0.09
C CYS A 78 -9.61 -12.37 0.20
N GLU A 79 -9.97 -13.40 0.96
CA GLU A 79 -9.15 -14.62 1.08
C GLU A 79 -8.97 -15.36 -0.25
N GLU A 80 -10.02 -15.40 -1.08
CA GLU A 80 -9.97 -15.98 -2.43
C GLU A 80 -9.00 -15.20 -3.34
N ALA A 81 -9.11 -13.87 -3.38
CA ALA A 81 -8.22 -13.02 -4.15
C ALA A 81 -6.75 -13.14 -3.71
N THR A 82 -6.48 -13.17 -2.39
CA THR A 82 -5.11 -13.32 -1.88
C THR A 82 -4.51 -14.70 -2.23
N LYS A 83 -5.32 -15.75 -2.26
CA LYS A 83 -4.89 -17.10 -2.70
C LYS A 83 -4.56 -17.15 -4.18
N GLU A 84 -5.35 -16.51 -5.02
CA GLU A 84 -5.08 -16.39 -6.45
C GLU A 84 -3.78 -15.64 -6.72
N GLY A 85 -3.44 -14.65 -5.90
CA GLY A 85 -2.17 -13.93 -5.91
C GLY A 85 -0.98 -14.65 -5.26
N GLY A 86 -1.13 -15.89 -4.80
CA GLY A 86 -0.04 -16.72 -4.26
C GLY A 86 0.52 -16.32 -2.88
N LYS A 87 -0.07 -15.33 -2.18
CA LYS A 87 0.37 -14.90 -0.84
C LYS A 87 -0.41 -15.67 0.24
N VAL A 88 0.30 -16.45 1.07
CA VAL A 88 -0.29 -17.08 2.27
C VAL A 88 0.20 -16.31 3.50
N SER A 89 -0.42 -15.16 3.79
CA SER A 89 -0.13 -14.42 5.02
C SER A 89 -1.20 -14.68 6.08
N GLY A 90 -0.80 -14.84 7.34
CA GLY A 90 -1.73 -15.12 8.47
C GLY A 90 -2.56 -13.91 8.93
N ASN A 91 -2.28 -12.71 8.41
CA ASN A 91 -3.06 -11.50 8.63
C ASN A 91 -3.97 -11.27 7.40
N PRO A 92 -5.29 -11.07 7.55
CA PRO A 92 -6.19 -10.74 6.43
C PRO A 92 -5.73 -9.53 5.60
N LEU A 93 -4.96 -8.61 6.18
CA LEU A 93 -4.40 -7.42 5.52
C LEU A 93 -2.91 -7.58 5.16
N GLY A 94 -2.29 -8.72 5.45
CA GLY A 94 -0.86 -8.93 5.23
C GLY A 94 0.05 -8.22 6.23
N ALA A 95 1.32 -8.05 5.86
CA ALA A 95 2.29 -7.27 6.60
C ALA A 95 2.81 -6.15 5.70
N TRP A 96 2.77 -4.92 6.19
CA TRP A 96 3.27 -3.76 5.47
C TRP A 96 4.79 -3.77 5.45
N SER A 97 5.37 -3.58 4.26
CA SER A 97 6.80 -3.36 4.07
C SER A 97 6.97 -2.04 3.36
N ILE A 98 7.37 -1.00 4.10
CA ILE A 98 7.70 0.29 3.48
C ILE A 98 9.11 0.16 2.90
N PRO A 99 9.29 0.35 1.57
CA PRO A 99 10.59 0.18 0.93
C PRO A 99 11.58 1.26 1.38
N PRO A 100 12.90 1.03 1.21
CA PRO A 100 13.91 2.06 1.42
C PRO A 100 13.64 3.28 0.54
N VAL A 101 13.84 4.48 1.09
CA VAL A 101 13.59 5.73 0.36
C VAL A 101 14.66 5.94 -0.72
N ILE A 102 14.22 6.18 -1.96
CA ILE A 102 15.09 6.65 -3.04
C ILE A 102 15.21 8.17 -2.95
N VAL A 103 16.33 8.64 -2.38
CA VAL A 103 16.56 10.08 -2.12
C VAL A 103 16.82 10.88 -3.39
N ASN A 104 17.51 10.29 -4.37
CA ASN A 104 17.79 10.91 -5.66
C ASN A 104 17.35 9.99 -6.80
N GLU A 105 16.11 10.21 -7.26
CA GLU A 105 15.52 9.40 -8.32
C GLU A 105 16.22 9.55 -9.68
N GLU A 106 16.75 10.73 -10.01
CA GLU A 106 17.47 10.94 -11.27
C GLU A 106 18.75 10.11 -11.32
N SER A 107 19.51 10.11 -10.21
CA SER A 107 20.68 9.26 -10.04
C SER A 107 20.30 7.79 -10.08
N PHE A 108 19.21 7.39 -9.42
CA PHE A 108 18.73 6.01 -9.40
C PHE A 108 18.38 5.52 -10.81
N ARG A 109 17.56 6.27 -11.56
CA ARG A 109 17.24 5.99 -12.96
C ARG A 109 18.47 5.87 -13.84
N SER A 110 19.40 6.82 -13.71
CA SER A 110 20.64 6.81 -14.49
C SER A 110 21.53 5.59 -14.19
N HIS A 111 21.59 5.15 -12.93
CA HIS A 111 22.36 3.97 -12.55
C HIS A 111 21.80 2.68 -13.15
N VAL A 112 20.48 2.51 -13.14
CA VAL A 112 19.84 1.31 -13.69
C VAL A 112 19.97 1.26 -15.21
N LEU A 113 19.77 2.39 -15.90
CA LEU A 113 19.93 2.49 -17.36
C LEU A 113 21.37 2.23 -17.84
N ASN A 114 22.38 2.61 -17.05
CA ASN A 114 23.79 2.38 -17.39
C ASN A 114 24.30 0.98 -17.01
N SER A 115 23.54 0.23 -16.22
CA SER A 115 23.88 -1.13 -15.77
C SER A 115 23.17 -2.22 -16.59
N SER A 116 22.33 -1.81 -17.55
CA SER A 116 21.57 -2.65 -18.49
C SER A 116 22.30 -2.75 -19.83
#